data_AF-A0A7W6H2F4-F1
#
_entry.id   AF-A0A7W6H2F4-F1
#
_cell.length_a   1.000
_cell.length_b   1.000
_cell.length_c   1.000
_cell.angle_alpha   90.00
_cell.angle_beta   90.00
_cell.angle_gamma   90.00
#
_symmetry.space_group_name_H-M   'P 1'
#
loop_
_entity.id
_entity.type
_entity.pdbx_description
1 polymer ?
#
loop_
_entity_poly.entity_id
_entity_poly.type
_entity_poly.pdbx_seq_one_letter_code
_entity_poly.pdbx_strand_id
1 'polypeptide(L)' 'MSNLDTGPYEEGQIAASEGERISANPYEKGTDEFDLWREGFRAHEDTDDDEDFDE' A
#
# COMPACT_ATOMS: atom_id res chain seq x y z
N MET A 1 -19.11 -11.25 -8.19
CA MET A 1 -18.26 -10.04 -8.24
C MET A 1 -17.96 -9.73 -6.80
N SER A 2 -16.82 -10.19 -6.31
CA SER A 2 -16.41 -9.86 -4.93
C SER A 2 -16.01 -8.40 -4.97
N ASN A 3 -16.86 -7.53 -4.41
CA ASN A 3 -16.41 -6.23 -3.93
C ASN A 3 -15.43 -6.59 -2.81
N LEU A 4 -14.15 -6.74 -3.16
CA LEU A 4 -13.08 -6.74 -2.18
C LEU A 4 -13.16 -5.33 -1.57
N ASP A 5 -13.88 -5.23 -0.47
CA ASP A 5 -13.69 -4.21 0.55
C ASP A 5 -12.32 -4.51 1.18
N THR A 6 -11.27 -4.43 0.36
CA THR A 6 -9.87 -4.54 0.79
C THR A 6 -9.67 -3.43 1.80
N GLY A 7 -9.23 -3.77 2.99
CA GLY A 7 -9.09 -2.77 4.06
C GLY A 7 -8.07 -1.69 3.69
N PRO A 8 -7.96 -0.59 4.46
CA PRO A 8 -7.03 0.50 4.17
C PRO A 8 -5.60 0.02 3.90
N TYR A 9 -5.15 -1.00 4.64
CA TYR A 9 -3.84 -1.63 4.45
C TYR A 9 -3.65 -2.24 3.05
N GLU A 10 -4.60 -3.07 2.60
CA GLU A 10 -4.51 -3.72 1.29
C GLU A 10 -4.67 -2.71 0.15
N GLU A 11 -5.51 -1.68 0.33
CA GLU A 11 -5.59 -0.55 -0.61
C GLU A 11 -4.26 0.19 -0.73
N GLY A 12 -3.52 0.33 0.38
CA GLY A 12 -2.18 0.89 0.40
C GLY A 12 -1.20 0.08 -0.43
N GLN A 13 -1.19 -1.24 -0.25
CA GLN A 13 -0.36 -2.15 -1.04
C GLN A 13 -0.69 -2.08 -2.55
N ILE A 14 -1.97 -2.06 -2.90
CA ILE A 14 -2.41 -1.94 -4.30
C ILE A 14 -1.97 -0.60 -4.89
N ALA A 15 -2.14 0.50 -4.18
CA ALA A 15 -1.69 1.80 -4.67
C ALA A 15 -0.17 1.82 -4.91
N ALA A 16 0.63 1.22 -4.02
CA ALA A 16 2.06 1.09 -4.23
C ALA A 16 2.40 0.22 -5.45
N SER A 17 1.72 -0.92 -5.64
CA SER A 17 1.92 -1.80 -6.81
C SER A 17 1.55 -1.14 -8.14
N GLU A 18 0.55 -0.25 -8.11
CA GLU A 18 0.12 0.54 -9.26
C GLU A 18 1.06 1.73 -9.55
N GLY A 19 2.06 1.98 -8.69
CA GLY A 19 2.99 3.09 -8.82
C GLY A 19 2.38 4.45 -8.47
N GLU A 20 1.29 4.46 -7.69
CA GLU A 20 0.72 5.68 -7.13
C GLU A 20 1.71 6.33 -6.15
N ARG A 21 1.38 7.55 -5.70
CA ARG A 21 2.17 8.24 -4.68
C ARG A 21 1.55 8.06 -3.32
N ILE A 22 2.37 8.09 -2.26
CA ILE A 22 1.88 8.11 -0.87
C ILE A 22 0.90 9.27 -0.58
N SER A 23 0.94 10.35 -1.37
CA SER A 23 -0.01 11.47 -1.29
C SER A 23 -1.40 11.16 -1.86
N ALA A 24 -1.57 10.05 -2.56
CA ALA A 24 -2.84 9.56 -3.09
C ALA A 24 -3.70 8.86 -2.02
N ASN A 25 -3.20 8.75 -0.79
CA ASN A 25 -3.95 8.21 0.35
C ASN A 25 -5.33 8.90 0.45
N PRO A 26 -6.44 8.14 0.34
CA PRO A 26 -7.78 8.71 0.35
C PRO A 26 -8.28 9.09 1.75
N TYR A 27 -7.59 8.62 2.80
CA TYR A 27 -7.99 8.79 4.19
C TYR A 27 -7.49 10.12 4.77
N GLU A 28 -8.20 10.64 5.79
CA GLU A 28 -7.83 11.89 6.45
C GLU A 28 -6.63 11.69 7.37
N LYS A 29 -5.68 12.64 7.34
CA LYS A 29 -4.49 12.58 8.21
C LYS A 29 -4.89 12.51 9.68
N GLY A 30 -4.34 11.52 10.38
CA GLY A 30 -4.57 11.31 11.81
C GLY A 30 -5.71 10.36 12.15
N THR A 31 -6.29 9.68 11.15
CA THR A 31 -7.15 8.52 11.38
C THR A 31 -6.35 7.22 11.31
N ASP A 32 -6.86 6.17 11.93
CA ASP A 32 -6.23 4.84 11.93
C ASP A 32 -6.13 4.29 10.50
N GLU A 33 -7.13 4.57 9.64
CA GLU A 33 -7.12 4.17 8.24
C GLU A 33 -6.03 4.85 7.43
N PHE A 34 -5.72 6.12 7.72
CA PHE A 34 -4.62 6.83 7.07
C PHE A 34 -3.27 6.20 7.39
N ASP A 35 -3.07 5.80 8.65
CA ASP A 35 -1.83 5.15 9.07
C ASP A 35 -1.74 3.72 8.52
N LEU A 36 -2.83 2.95 8.56
CA LEU A 36 -2.91 1.59 7.98
C LEU A 36 -2.64 1.58 6.48
N TRP A 37 -3.22 2.51 5.72
CA TRP A 37 -2.97 2.61 4.28
C TRP A 37 -1.51 2.93 3.98
N ARG A 38 -0.88 3.81 4.76
CA ARG A 38 0.56 4.12 4.58
C ARG A 38 1.46 2.96 4.96
N GLU A 39 1.06 2.17 5.94
CA GLU A 39 1.76 0.94 6.32
C GLU A 39 1.75 -0.06 5.16
N GLY A 40 0.58 -0.29 4.56
CA GLY A 40 0.44 -1.15 3.38
C GLY A 40 1.23 -0.64 2.18
N PHE A 41 1.16 0.67 1.89
CA PHE A 41 1.89 1.29 0.79
C PHE A 41 3.40 1.09 0.91
N ARG A 42 3.95 1.25 2.11
CA ARG A 42 5.39 1.07 2.37
C ARG A 42 5.82 -0.39 2.37
N ALA A 43 4.93 -1.29 2.81
CA ALA A 43 5.23 -2.71 2.83
C ALA A 43 5.56 -3.24 1.42
N HIS A 44 4.91 -2.71 0.39
CA HIS A 44 5.24 -3.06 -1.00
C HIS A 44 6.58 -2.48 -1.46
N GLU A 45 6.90 -1.22 -1.12
CA GLU A 45 8.20 -0.62 -1.48
C GLU A 45 9.37 -1.45 -0.91
N ASP A 46 9.20 -2.04 0.27
CA ASP A 46 10.21 -2.92 0.89
C ASP A 46 10.28 -4.33 0.24
N THR A 47 9.31 -4.73 -0.58
CA THR A 47 9.28 -6.08 -1.18
C THR A 47 9.95 -6.15 -2.56
N ASP A 48 10.18 -5.03 -3.23
CA ASP A 48 10.78 -4.99 -4.57
C ASP A 48 12.33 -5.02 -4.58
N ASP A 49 12.99 -4.88 -3.42
CA ASP A 49 14.47 -4.87 -3.31
C ASP A 49 15.09 -6.26 -3.02
N ASP A 50 14.29 -7.30 -2.75
CA ASP A 50 14.79 -8.62 -2.33
C ASP A 50 14.77 -9.73 -3.43
N GLU A 51 14.36 -9.43 -4.67
CA GLU A 51 14.40 -10.41 -5.79
C GLU A 51 15.55 -10.22 -6.80
N ASP A 52 16.55 -9.41 -6.48
CA ASP A 52 17.87 -9.49 -7.14
C ASP A 52 18.83 -10.34 -6.28
N PHE A 53 18.55 -11.64 -6.14
CA PHE A 53 19.62 -12.61 -5.80
C PHE A 53 20.03 -13.37 -7.06
N ASP A 54 21.15 -12.90 -7.59
CA ASP A 54 21.91 -13.37 -8.75
C ASP A 54 22.11 -14.91 -8.83
N GLU A 55 22.10 -15.38 -10.09
CA GLU A 55 22.80 -16.53 -10.72
C GLU A 55 22.35 -17.99 -10.46
#